data_AF-A0A528CAZ1-F1
#
_entry.id   AF-A0A528CAZ1-F1
#
_cell.length_a   1.000
_cell.length_b   1.000
_cell.length_c   1.000
_cell.angle_alpha   90.00
_cell.angle_beta   90.00
_cell.angle_gamma   90.00
#
_symmetry.space_group_name_H-M   'P 1'
#
loop_
_entity.id
_entity.type
_entity.pdbx_description
1 polymer ?
#
loop_
_entity_poly.entity_id
_entity_poly.type
_entity_poly.pdbx_seq_one_letter_code
_entity_poly.pdbx_strand_id
1 'polypeptide(L)' 'GPDMSRSRVQMLIRQGAVKIGGQPVNETKRKMAVGDRVSVDMPEPEPAEPQGENIPLDVLYEDNELIVIN' A
#
# COMPACT_ATOMS: atom_id res chain seq x y z
N GLY A 1 15.72 4.71 8.55
CA GLY A 1 16.64 5.13 7.47
C GLY A 1 15.91 6.07 6.51
N PRO A 2 16.62 6.81 5.64
CA PRO A 2 16.11 7.99 4.91
C PRO A 2 15.04 7.76 3.82
N ASP A 3 14.47 6.57 3.64
CA ASP A 3 13.91 6.15 2.35
C ASP A 3 12.41 5.85 2.33
N MET A 4 11.58 6.67 2.96
CA MET A 4 10.14 6.58 2.70
C MET A 4 9.76 7.52 1.57
N SER A 5 9.47 6.96 0.39
CA SER A 5 8.98 7.74 -0.74
C SER A 5 7.71 8.50 -0.36
N ARG A 6 7.48 9.66 -1.00
CA ARG A 6 6.24 10.44 -0.78
C ARG A 6 5.00 9.60 -1.06
N SER A 7 5.04 8.70 -2.04
CA SER A 7 3.95 7.77 -2.34
C SER A 7 3.69 6.80 -1.18
N ARG A 8 4.73 6.27 -0.55
CA ARG A 8 4.59 5.39 0.62
C ARG A 8 3.98 6.11 1.82
N VAL A 9 4.38 7.36 2.10
CA VAL A 9 3.73 8.18 3.14
C VAL A 9 2.25 8.39 2.83
N GLN A 10 1.92 8.75 1.58
CA GLN A 10 0.52 8.94 1.18
C GLN A 10 -0.32 7.68 1.29
N MET A 11 0.26 6.50 1.00
CA MET A 11 -0.39 5.21 1.18
C MET A 11 -0.74 4.98 2.65
N LEU A 12 0.22 5.16 3.55
CA LEU A 12 0.03 4.98 4.99
C LEU A 12 -1.05 5.92 5.55
N ILE A 13 -1.08 7.17 5.09
CA ILE A 13 -2.14 8.12 5.45
C ILE A 13 -3.51 7.59 4.98
N ARG A 14 -3.63 7.15 3.73
CA ARG A 14 -4.90 6.59 3.21
C ARG A 14 -5.33 5.30 3.91
N GLN A 15 -4.38 4.51 4.39
CA GLN A 15 -4.62 3.28 5.16
C GLN A 15 -4.98 3.56 6.63
N GLY A 16 -5.01 4.83 7.07
CA GLY A 16 -5.30 5.20 8.46
C GLY A 16 -4.16 4.87 9.44
N ALA A 17 -2.98 4.51 8.93
CA ALA A 17 -1.79 4.19 9.70
C ALA A 17 -1.12 5.43 10.31
N VAL A 18 -1.54 6.64 9.92
CA VAL A 18 -1.02 7.90 10.46
C VAL A 18 -2.07 8.57 11.32
N LYS A 19 -1.66 9.00 12.52
CA LYS A 19 -2.50 9.71 13.49
C LYS A 19 -1.89 11.07 13.84
N ILE A 20 -2.75 12.06 14.04
CA ILE A 20 -2.38 13.39 14.56
C ILE A 20 -3.20 13.66 15.82
N GLY A 21 -2.52 13.88 16.95
CA GLY A 21 -3.19 14.05 18.24
C GLY A 21 -4.02 12.83 18.66
N GLY A 22 -3.60 11.63 18.24
CA GLY A 22 -4.30 10.37 18.50
C GLY A 22 -5.46 10.05 17.54
N GLN A 23 -5.84 10.96 16.64
CA GLN A 23 -6.90 10.73 15.65
C GLN A 23 -6.31 10.32 14.30
N PRO A 24 -6.83 9.25 13.64
CA PRO A 24 -6.35 8.85 12.32
C PRO A 24 -6.63 9.96 11.29
N VAL A 25 -5.71 10.12 10.34
CA VAL A 25 -5.82 11.11 9.27
C VAL A 25 -5.75 10.43 7.92
N ASN A 26 -6.68 10.83 7.04
CA ASN A 26 -6.81 10.25 5.70
C ASN A 26 -6.42 11.28 4.61
N GLU A 27 -6.31 12.56 4.99
CA GLU A 27 -5.96 13.66 4.11
C GLU A 27 -4.46 13.97 4.13
N THR A 28 -3.80 13.72 3.00
CA THR A 28 -2.35 13.93 2.85
C THR A 28 -1.93 15.40 2.76
N LYS A 29 -2.87 16.30 2.47
CA LYS A 29 -2.63 17.75 2.34
C LYS A 29 -3.06 18.55 3.58
N ARG A 30 -3.41 17.87 4.68
CA ARG A 30 -3.82 18.51 5.91
C ARG A 30 -2.73 19.49 6.38
N LYS A 31 -3.13 20.72 6.69
CA LYS A 31 -2.23 21.71 7.31
C LYS A 31 -1.92 21.28 8.73
N MET A 32 -0.65 21.35 9.10
CA MET A 32 -0.19 21.09 10.47
C MET A 32 -0.20 22.38 11.29
N ALA A 33 -0.56 22.27 12.57
CA ALA A 33 -0.41 23.32 13.55
C ALA A 33 0.82 23.08 14.42
N VAL A 34 1.37 24.16 14.99
CA VAL A 34 2.45 24.07 15.97
C VAL A 34 1.92 23.31 17.20
N GLY A 35 2.64 22.26 17.61
CA GLY A 35 2.23 21.38 18.71
C GLY A 35 1.50 20.11 18.28
N ASP A 36 1.17 19.95 16.99
CA ASP A 36 0.63 18.69 16.48
C ASP A 36 1.64 17.55 16.70
N ARG A 37 1.16 16.45 17.28
CA ARG A 37 1.93 15.22 17.45
C ARG A 37 1.50 14.21 16.42
N VAL A 38 2.44 13.80 15.56
CA VAL A 38 2.23 12.77 14.55
C VAL A 38 2.74 11.44 15.09
N SER A 39 1.92 10.39 14.99
CA SER A 39 2.33 9.01 15.22
C SER A 39 1.99 8.17 14.00
N VAL A 40 2.82 7.18 13.71
CA VAL A 40 2.65 6.27 12.59
C VAL A 40 2.68 4.85 13.14
N ASP A 41 1.56 4.14 12.99
CA ASP A 41 1.44 2.74 13.31
C ASP A 41 1.71 1.96 12.03
N MET A 42 2.96 1.51 11.84
CA MET A 42 3.34 0.80 10.63
C MET A 42 2.54 -0.51 10.54
N PRO A 43 1.73 -0.71 9.49
CA PRO A 43 1.03 -1.98 9.31
C PRO A 43 2.05 -3.09 9.10
N GLU A 44 1.68 -4.31 9.50
CA GLU A 44 2.49 -5.47 9.19
C GLU A 44 2.65 -5.59 7.66
N PRO A 45 3.84 -5.95 7.16
CA PRO A 45 4.01 -6.23 5.74
C PRO A 45 3.01 -7.31 5.34
N GLU A 46 2.22 -7.05 4.30
CA GLU A 46 1.45 -8.13 3.69
C GLU A 46 2.42 -9.21 3.19
N PRO A 47 2.07 -10.50 3.31
CA PRO A 47 2.88 -11.58 2.79
C PRO A 47 3.18 -11.31 1.33
N ALA A 48 4.46 -11.25 0.97
CA ALA A 48 4.88 -10.94 -0.39
C ALA A 48 4.62 -12.08 -1.38
N GLU A 49 4.18 -13.25 -0.89
CA GLU A 49 3.89 -14.41 -1.72
C GLU A 49 2.50 -14.25 -2.35
N PRO A 50 2.41 -14.02 -3.68
CA PRO A 50 1.13 -14.06 -4.36
C PRO A 50 0.54 -15.47 -4.21
N GLN A 51 -0.67 -15.54 -3.67
CA GLN A 51 -1.40 -16.80 -3.62
C GLN A 51 -2.08 -17.04 -4.96
N GLY A 52 -2.12 -18.30 -5.39
CA GLY A 52 -2.91 -18.68 -6.56
C GLY A 52 -4.39 -18.41 -6.29
N GLU A 53 -5.01 -17.61 -7.13
CA GLU A 53 -6.45 -17.37 -7.11
C GLU A 53 -7.14 -18.32 -8.10
N ASN A 54 -8.35 -18.80 -7.77
CA ASN A 54 -9.14 -19.64 -8.68
C ASN A 54 -9.83 -18.77 -9.74
N ILE A 55 -9.03 -18.24 -10.67
CA ILE A 55 -9.47 -17.41 -11.79
C ILE A 55 -9.37 -18.21 -13.09
N PRO A 56 -10.41 -18.23 -13.94
CA PRO A 56 -10.32 -18.86 -15.25
C PRO A 56 -9.39 -18.04 -16.16
N LEU A 57 -8.42 -18.70 -16.79
CA LEU A 57 -7.53 -18.09 -17.77
C LEU A 57 -8.02 -18.44 -19.18
N ASP A 58 -8.19 -17.43 -20.04
CA ASP A 58 -8.48 -17.62 -21.47
C ASP A 58 -7.15 -17.77 -22.22
N VAL A 59 -6.73 -19.01 -22.43
CA VAL A 59 -5.42 -19.34 -23.03
C VAL A 59 -5.53 -19.34 -24.55
N LEU A 60 -4.89 -18.37 -25.20
CA LEU A 60 -4.83 -18.24 -26.66
C LEU A 60 -3.74 -19.15 -27.26
N TYR A 61 -2.64 -19.37 -26.54
CA TYR A 61 -1.49 -20.19 -26.96
C TYR A 61 -0.63 -20.59 -25.74
N GLU A 62 -0.04 -21.78 -25.76
CA GLU A 62 0.89 -22.27 -24.72
C GLU A 62 1.93 -23.22 -25.32
N ASP A 63 3.19 -23.03 -24.95
CA ASP A 63 4.29 -23.97 -25.23
C ASP A 63 5.27 -24.09 -24.04
N ASN A 64 6.43 -24.72 -24.27
CA ASN A 64 7.43 -24.95 -23.22
C ASN A 64 8.16 -23.68 -22.77
N GLU A 65 7.99 -22.55 -23.47
CA GLU A 65 8.70 -21.29 -23.23
C GLU A 65 7.77 -20.15 -22.80
N LEU A 66 6.51 -20.14 -23.26
CA LEU A 66 5.55 -19.07 -22.95
C LEU A 66 4.08 -19.49 -23.00
N ILE A 67 3.24 -18.67 -22.37
CA ILE A 67 1.78 -18.72 -22.42
C ILE A 67 1.21 -17.35 -22.83
N VAL A 68 0.18 -17.34 -23.66
CA VAL A 68 -0.55 -16.14 -24.10
C VAL A 68 -1.98 -16.22 -23.58
N ILE A 69 -2.41 -15.17 -22.88
CA ILE A 69 -3.77 -15.03 -22.33
C ILE A 69 -4.48 -13.79 -22.92
N ASN A 70 -5.82 -13.82 -22.96
CA ASN A 70 -6.69 -12.71 -23.43
C ASN A 70 -7.12 -11.79 -22.29
#